data_AF-A0A961VBI9-F1
#
_entry.id   AF-A0A961VBI9-F1
#
_cell.length_a   1.000
_cell.length_b   1.000
_cell.length_c   1.000
_cell.angle_alpha   90.00
_cell.angle_beta   90.00
_cell.angle_gamma   90.00
#
_symmetry.space_group_name_H-M   'P 1'
#
loop_
_entity.id
_entity.type
_entity.pdbx_description
1 polymer ?
#
loop_
_entity_poly.entity_id
_entity_poly.type
_entity_poly.pdbx_seq_one_letter_code
_entity_poly.pdbx_strand_id
1 'polypeptide(L)'
;MKPHFAAAVTACLLLAGSAAPAFAAALDCPLPHPEAEPGVIQETPAMIRDFGDMLSSGTSGNDVGTVLQTLKQRFPKASDGELANFMISAYCPVLNAQGYDHATATAKLRRFSGLVEDRLFQTQ
;
A
#
# COMPACT_ATOMS: atom_id res chain seq x y z
N MET A 1 -39.54 -13.06 -58.73
CA MET A 1 -38.86 -12.64 -57.49
C MET A 1 -38.24 -13.86 -56.85
N LYS A 2 -36.91 -13.98 -56.85
CA LYS A 2 -36.14 -15.11 -56.31
C LYS A 2 -34.93 -14.51 -55.57
N PRO A 3 -34.80 -14.70 -54.25
CA PRO A 3 -33.63 -14.20 -53.53
C PRO A 3 -32.46 -15.17 -53.71
N HIS A 4 -31.33 -14.61 -54.14
CA HIS A 4 -30.01 -15.22 -54.05
C HIS A 4 -29.34 -14.68 -52.77
N PHE A 5 -28.89 -15.57 -51.89
CA PHE A 5 -27.94 -15.26 -50.80
C PHE A 5 -26.98 -16.47 -50.74
N ALA A 6 -25.78 -16.42 -51.34
CA ALA A 6 -24.53 -15.88 -50.78
C ALA A 6 -24.21 -16.54 -49.41
N ALA A 7 -23.50 -17.67 -49.38
CA ALA A 7 -22.02 -17.78 -49.36
C ALA A 7 -21.35 -17.34 -48.04
N ALA A 8 -20.95 -18.35 -47.27
CA ALA A 8 -19.58 -18.60 -46.80
C ALA A 8 -19.05 -18.03 -45.46
N VAL A 9 -18.24 -18.92 -44.84
CA VAL A 9 -17.12 -18.73 -43.91
C VAL A 9 -17.44 -18.60 -42.41
N THR A 10 -17.52 -19.75 -41.74
CA THR A 10 -17.34 -19.89 -40.29
C THR A 10 -15.85 -19.87 -39.95
N ALA A 11 -15.33 -18.71 -39.55
CA ALA A 11 -14.00 -18.57 -38.96
C ALA A 11 -14.14 -18.51 -37.43
N CYS A 12 -14.06 -19.67 -36.76
CA CYS A 12 -13.86 -19.71 -35.30
C CYS A 12 -12.37 -19.52 -35.00
N LEU A 13 -11.95 -18.27 -34.80
CA LEU A 13 -10.70 -17.98 -34.10
C LEU A 13 -10.89 -18.29 -32.62
N LEU A 14 -10.40 -19.44 -32.19
CA LEU A 14 -10.10 -19.72 -30.78
C LEU A 14 -8.91 -18.85 -30.38
N LEU A 15 -9.20 -17.64 -29.90
CA LEU A 15 -8.26 -16.86 -29.11
C LEU A 15 -8.09 -17.60 -27.78
N ALA A 16 -7.10 -18.48 -27.74
CA ALA A 16 -6.52 -18.94 -26.48
C ALA A 16 -5.98 -17.70 -25.77
N GLY A 17 -6.79 -17.18 -24.85
CA GLY A 17 -6.40 -16.14 -23.92
C GLY A 17 -5.25 -16.66 -23.07
N SER A 18 -4.03 -16.34 -23.50
CA SER A 18 -2.86 -16.39 -22.65
C SER A 18 -3.08 -15.37 -21.54
N ALA A 19 -3.72 -15.82 -20.45
CA ALA A 19 -3.72 -15.12 -19.18
C ALA A 19 -2.26 -15.03 -18.73
N ALA A 20 -1.57 -13.97 -19.18
CA ALA A 20 -0.31 -13.57 -18.59
C ALA A 20 -0.61 -13.39 -17.10
N PRO A 21 0.21 -13.96 -16.19
CA PRO A 21 0.08 -13.66 -14.78
C PRO A 21 0.31 -12.15 -14.68
N ALA A 22 -0.76 -11.42 -14.36
CA ALA A 22 -0.64 -10.04 -13.95
C ALA A 22 0.21 -10.09 -12.69
N PHE A 23 1.51 -9.78 -12.81
CA PHE A 23 2.29 -9.33 -11.68
C PHE A 23 1.44 -8.26 -11.01
N ALA A 24 1.02 -8.54 -9.77
CA ALA A 24 0.29 -7.58 -8.96
C ALA A 24 0.97 -6.23 -9.15
N ALA A 25 0.24 -5.26 -9.72
CA ALA A 25 0.78 -3.93 -9.92
C ALA A 25 1.31 -3.48 -8.56
N ALA A 26 2.63 -3.31 -8.47
CA ALA A 26 3.28 -2.89 -7.24
C ALA A 26 2.54 -1.63 -6.80
N LEU A 27 2.04 -1.63 -5.55
CA LEU A 27 1.37 -0.47 -5.00
C LEU A 27 2.23 0.78 -5.24
N ASP A 28 1.60 1.90 -5.62
CA ASP A 28 2.21 3.23 -5.59
C ASP A 28 2.43 3.66 -4.13
N CYS A 29 3.37 2.97 -3.51
CA CYS A 29 3.86 3.26 -2.18
C CYS A 29 4.80 4.46 -2.27
N PRO A 30 4.66 5.46 -1.37
CA PRO A 30 5.60 6.55 -1.36
C PRO A 30 7.02 6.01 -1.17
N LEU A 31 7.96 6.53 -1.96
CA LEU A 31 9.37 6.24 -1.75
C LEU A 31 9.77 6.79 -0.37
N PRO A 32 10.60 6.05 0.39
CA PRO A 32 11.15 6.56 1.63
C PRO A 32 11.81 7.92 1.38
N HIS A 33 11.52 8.90 2.23
CA HIS A 33 11.99 10.27 2.00
C HIS A 33 13.52 10.30 2.17
N PRO A 34 14.31 10.59 1.10
CA PRO A 34 15.76 10.41 1.14
C PRO A 34 16.49 11.43 2.02
N GLU A 35 15.82 12.50 2.45
CA GLU A 35 16.42 13.62 3.17
C GLU A 35 15.49 14.08 4.30
N ALA A 36 15.44 13.28 5.35
CA ALA A 36 14.96 13.69 6.65
C ALA A 36 15.80 14.88 7.15
N GLU A 37 15.23 16.08 7.30
CA GLU A 37 15.92 17.24 7.90
C GLU A 37 16.50 16.88 9.30
N PRO A 38 17.52 17.60 9.81
CA PRO A 38 18.04 17.34 11.15
C PRO A 38 16.95 17.49 12.24
N GLY A 39 16.50 16.37 12.82
CA GLY A 39 15.31 16.32 13.69
C GLY A 39 14.24 15.34 13.21
N VAL A 40 14.38 14.86 11.97
CA VAL A 40 13.46 13.99 11.26
C VAL A 40 13.87 12.51 11.37
N ILE A 41 12.91 11.64 11.14
CA ILE A 41 13.08 10.19 11.06
C ILE A 41 13.91 9.86 9.81
N GLN A 42 15.18 9.47 9.99
CA GLN A 42 16.00 8.94 8.89
C GLN A 42 15.50 7.55 8.50
N GLU A 43 14.60 7.44 7.53
CA GLU A 43 13.97 6.17 7.15
C GLU A 43 15.01 5.16 6.63
N THR A 44 15.51 4.28 7.49
CA THR A 44 16.41 3.20 7.06
C THR A 44 15.59 1.96 6.68
N PRO A 45 16.06 1.13 5.73
CA PRO A 45 15.40 -0.13 5.40
C PRO A 45 15.20 -1.05 6.61
N ALA A 46 16.11 -1.01 7.58
CA ALA A 46 15.98 -1.77 8.82
C ALA A 46 14.80 -1.26 9.67
N MET A 47 14.67 0.06 9.85
CA MET A 47 13.54 0.62 10.60
C MET A 47 12.19 0.41 9.89
N ILE A 48 12.16 0.55 8.57
CA ILE A 48 10.96 0.26 7.78
C ILE A 48 10.51 -1.20 8.01
N ARG A 49 11.45 -2.16 8.01
CA ARG A 49 11.13 -3.56 8.33
C ARG A 49 10.67 -3.74 9.77
N ASP A 50 11.41 -3.22 10.75
CA ASP A 50 11.10 -3.41 12.18
C ASP A 50 9.69 -2.90 12.51
N PHE A 51 9.34 -1.71 12.01
CA PHE A 51 8.00 -1.15 12.17
C PHE A 51 6.96 -1.82 11.29
N GLY A 52 7.32 -2.25 10.08
CA GLY A 52 6.47 -3.07 9.22
C GLY A 52 6.07 -4.40 9.88
N ASP A 53 7.00 -5.07 10.57
CA ASP A 53 6.74 -6.31 11.29
C ASP A 53 5.74 -6.08 12.44
N MET A 54 5.86 -4.96 13.17
CA MET A 54 4.86 -4.58 14.19
C MET A 54 3.48 -4.29 13.59
N LEU A 55 3.42 -3.86 12.33
CA LEU A 55 2.18 -3.59 11.59
C LEU A 55 1.63 -4.84 10.86
N SER A 56 2.42 -5.92 10.79
CA SER A 56 2.06 -7.16 10.09
C SER A 56 0.95 -7.94 10.79
N SER A 57 0.79 -7.77 12.10
CA SER A 57 -0.28 -8.40 12.90
C SER A 57 -1.66 -7.82 12.60
N GLY A 58 -1.74 -6.68 11.91
CA GLY A 58 -2.98 -6.17 11.35
C GLY A 58 -3.13 -4.65 11.39
N THR A 59 -4.16 -4.18 10.68
CA THR A 59 -4.62 -2.79 10.63
C THR A 59 -5.65 -2.48 11.72
N SER A 60 -5.59 -3.18 12.86
CA SER A 60 -6.49 -2.85 13.97
C SER A 60 -6.10 -1.47 14.51
N GLY A 61 -7.10 -0.64 14.85
CA GLY A 61 -6.83 0.72 15.33
C GLY A 61 -6.01 0.76 16.63
N ASN A 62 -5.87 -0.37 17.33
CA ASN A 62 -5.03 -0.51 18.51
C ASN A 62 -3.56 -0.74 18.13
N ASP A 63 -3.29 -1.59 17.13
CA ASP A 63 -1.92 -1.86 16.66
C ASP A 63 -1.28 -0.58 16.09
N VAL A 64 -2.04 0.17 15.28
CA VAL A 64 -1.59 1.46 14.73
C VAL A 64 -1.26 2.46 15.85
N GLY A 65 -2.08 2.53 16.90
CA GLY A 65 -1.87 3.43 18.03
C GLY A 65 -0.61 3.08 18.85
N THR A 66 -0.39 1.79 19.12
CA THR A 66 0.80 1.31 19.86
C THR A 66 2.09 1.56 19.08
N VAL A 67 2.09 1.28 17.78
CA VAL A 67 3.25 1.51 16.92
C VAL A 67 3.53 3.01 16.80
N LEU A 68 2.50 3.83 16.63
CA LEU A 68 2.64 5.29 16.58
C LEU A 68 3.17 5.88 17.89
N GLN A 69 2.71 5.38 19.04
CA GLN A 69 3.23 5.82 20.34
C GLN A 69 4.71 5.45 20.53
N THR A 70 5.09 4.25 20.10
CA THR A 70 6.49 3.82 20.07
C THR A 70 7.34 4.74 19.19
N LEU A 71 6.80 5.13 18.03
CA LEU A 71 7.46 6.05 17.11
C LEU A 71 7.63 7.45 17.72
N LYS A 72 6.59 8.00 18.36
CA LYS A 72 6.64 9.29 19.07
C LYS A 72 7.67 9.30 20.20
N GLN A 73 7.80 8.20 20.94
CA GLN A 73 8.82 8.06 21.99
C GLN A 73 10.24 8.02 21.42
N ARG A 74 10.44 7.34 20.29
CA ARG A 74 11.74 7.21 19.64
C ARG A 74 12.18 8.47 18.91
N PHE A 75 11.22 9.23 18.37
CA PHE A 75 11.44 10.45 17.61
C PHE A 75 10.63 11.61 18.18
N PRO A 76 10.95 12.08 19.40
CA PRO A 76 10.14 13.11 20.08
C PRO A 76 10.20 14.49 19.41
N LYS A 77 11.08 14.68 18.43
CA LYS A 77 11.21 15.90 17.63
C LYS A 77 10.52 15.81 16.28
N ALA A 78 10.02 14.64 15.90
CA ALA A 78 9.39 14.44 14.61
C ALA A 78 8.01 15.12 14.59
N SER A 79 7.69 15.77 13.48
CA SER A 79 6.35 16.33 13.27
C SER A 79 5.32 15.21 13.04
N ASP A 80 4.04 15.49 13.28
CA ASP A 80 2.98 14.52 12.99
C ASP A 80 2.99 14.10 11.50
N GLY A 81 3.33 15.02 10.58
CA GLY A 81 3.48 14.71 9.15
C GLY A 81 4.61 13.72 8.86
N GLU A 82 5.74 13.83 9.56
CA GLU A 82 6.87 12.89 9.42
C GLU A 82 6.53 11.51 10.00
N LEU A 83 5.86 11.49 11.15
CA LEU A 83 5.36 10.25 11.75
C LEU A 83 4.38 9.54 10.82
N ALA A 84 3.47 10.29 10.18
CA ALA A 84 2.53 9.75 9.19
C ALA A 84 3.25 9.16 7.98
N ASN A 85 4.19 9.92 7.40
CA ASN A 85 4.97 9.46 6.24
C ASN A 85 5.70 8.16 6.55
N PHE A 86 6.41 8.11 7.69
CA PHE A 86 7.13 6.91 8.09
C PHE A 86 6.22 5.70 8.30
N MET A 87 5.07 5.88 8.94
CA MET A 87 4.10 4.79 9.15
C MET A 87 3.60 4.22 7.82
N ILE A 88 3.33 5.09 6.84
CA ILE A 88 2.91 4.69 5.49
C ILE A 88 4.04 3.96 4.76
N SER A 89 5.26 4.50 4.81
CA SER A 89 6.47 3.86 4.27
C SER A 89 6.70 2.46 4.86
N ALA A 90 6.48 2.28 6.17
CA ALA A 90 6.66 1.01 6.87
C ALA A 90 5.57 -0.04 6.54
N TYR A 91 4.34 0.39 6.32
CA TYR A 91 3.23 -0.54 6.02
C TYR A 91 3.22 -1.04 4.58
N CYS A 92 3.77 -0.26 3.66
CA CYS A 92 3.75 -0.55 2.23
C CYS A 92 4.42 -1.88 1.84
N PRO A 93 5.64 -2.21 2.34
CA PRO A 93 6.24 -3.53 2.13
C PRO A 93 5.42 -4.68 2.71
N VAL A 94 4.69 -4.46 3.81
CA VAL A 94 3.80 -5.45 4.41
C VAL A 94 2.68 -5.81 3.43
N LEU A 95 2.04 -4.81 2.81
CA LEU A 95 0.99 -5.06 1.81
C LEU A 95 1.53 -5.79 0.57
N ASN A 96 2.70 -5.39 0.09
CA ASN A 96 3.34 -6.01 -1.07
C ASN A 96 3.69 -7.49 -0.81
N ALA A 97 4.05 -7.86 0.41
CA ALA A 97 4.37 -9.24 0.78
C ALA A 97 3.14 -10.18 0.85
N GLN A 98 1.92 -9.63 0.96
CA GLN A 98 0.70 -10.42 1.12
C GLN A 98 0.08 -10.88 -0.22
N GLY A 99 0.61 -10.43 -1.36
CA GLY A 99 0.11 -10.85 -2.68
C GLY A 99 -1.31 -10.38 -3.00
N TYR A 100 -1.79 -9.31 -2.36
CA TYR A 100 -3.08 -8.71 -2.66
C TYR A 100 -3.13 -8.18 -4.10
N ASP A 101 -4.33 -8.17 -4.70
CA ASP A 101 -4.55 -7.39 -5.91
C ASP A 101 -4.45 -5.89 -5.63
N HIS A 102 -4.22 -5.10 -6.68
CA HIS A 102 -3.99 -3.66 -6.55
C HIS A 102 -5.15 -2.93 -5.84
N ALA A 103 -6.39 -3.32 -6.12
CA ALA A 103 -7.58 -2.71 -5.54
C ALA A 103 -7.67 -2.96 -4.03
N THR A 104 -7.46 -4.21 -3.60
CA THR A 104 -7.46 -4.62 -2.19
C THR A 104 -6.32 -3.95 -1.44
N ALA A 105 -5.14 -3.92 -2.04
CA ALA A 105 -3.95 -3.31 -1.47
C ALA A 105 -4.15 -1.79 -1.31
N THR A 106 -4.73 -1.12 -2.30
CA THR A 106 -5.07 0.32 -2.26
C THR A 106 -6.10 0.63 -1.17
N ALA A 107 -7.14 -0.20 -1.05
CA ALA A 107 -8.18 -0.03 -0.03
C ALA A 107 -7.60 -0.19 1.40
N LYS A 108 -6.70 -1.16 1.58
CA LYS A 108 -6.00 -1.38 2.87
C LYS A 108 -5.06 -0.23 3.20
N LEU A 109 -4.30 0.27 2.23
CA LEU A 109 -3.41 1.42 2.42
C LEU A 109 -4.20 2.68 2.79
N ARG A 110 -5.31 2.96 2.09
CA ARG A 110 -6.18 4.11 2.40
C ARG A 110 -6.78 4.02 3.81
N ARG A 111 -7.25 2.84 4.19
CA ARG A 111 -7.76 2.61 5.55
C ARG A 111 -6.68 2.83 6.60
N PHE A 112 -5.47 2.36 6.35
CA PHE A 112 -4.34 2.56 7.25
C PHE A 112 -3.96 4.04 7.37
N SER A 113 -3.87 4.78 6.27
CA SER A 113 -3.63 6.23 6.28
C SER A 113 -4.64 6.98 7.14
N GLY A 114 -5.93 6.68 6.96
CA GLY A 114 -6.99 7.29 7.76
C GLY A 114 -6.85 7.00 9.26
N LEU A 115 -6.47 5.78 9.65
CA LEU A 115 -6.20 5.44 11.05
C LEU A 115 -5.00 6.20 11.61
N VAL A 116 -3.93 6.36 10.82
CA VAL A 116 -2.73 7.11 11.23
C VAL A 116 -3.08 8.59 11.42
N GLU A 117 -3.78 9.18 10.46
CA GLU A 117 -4.26 10.56 10.51
C GLU A 117 -5.18 10.80 11.71
N ASP A 118 -6.20 9.94 11.91
CA ASP A 118 -7.11 10.04 13.06
C ASP A 118 -6.35 10.03 14.39
N ARG A 119 -5.32 9.19 14.51
CA ARG A 119 -4.53 9.08 15.74
C ARG A 119 -3.56 10.25 15.95
N LEU A 120 -3.08 10.86 14.88
CA LEU A 120 -2.18 12.01 14.94
C LEU A 120 -2.94 13.31 15.21
N PHE A 121 -4.09 13.49 14.56
CA PHE A 121 -4.78 14.78 14.49
C PHE A 121 -6.03 14.89 15.36
N GLN A 122 -6.56 13.80 15.94
CA GLN A 122 -7.70 13.87 16.89
C GLN A 122 -7.30 13.94 18.37
N THR A 123 -6.01 14.05 18.69
CA THR A 123 -5.51 14.28 20.07
C THR A 123 -5.38 15.76 20.44
N GLN A 124 -6.22 16.64 19.86
CA GLN A 124 -6.30 18.07 20.23
C GLN A 124 -7.63 18.39 20.90
#